data_AF-A0A3C1GES3-F1
#
_entry.id   AF-A0A3C1GES3-F1
#
_cell.length_a   1.000
_cell.length_b   1.000
_cell.length_c   1.000
_cell.angle_alpha   90.00
_cell.angle_beta   90.00
_cell.angle_gamma   90.00
#
_symmetry.space_group_name_H-M   'P 1'
#
loop_
_entity.id
_entity.type
_entity.pdbx_description
1 polymer ?
#
loop_
_entity_poly.entity_id
_entity_poly.type
_entity_poly.pdbx_seq_one_letter_code
_entity_poly.pdbx_strand_id
1 'polypeptide(L)'
;MCDDGDARGTPPRPRWGWLSVLTALGIAALAAVDLLVTARAPRVVLECAVVALTYAALAGWARRQRVALDQLDWCAGAWPRVTVRQVASRPAPPAAVPGTAPRSPSVPALH
;
A
#
# COMPACT_ATOMS: atom_id res chain seq x y z
N MET A 1 8.76 1.10 -0.98
CA MET A 1 8.80 0.06 -2.02
C MET A 1 7.73 -0.95 -1.65
N CYS A 2 6.60 -0.98 -2.36
CA CYS A 2 5.56 -1.98 -2.12
C CYS A 2 5.95 -3.18 -2.97
N ASP A 3 6.51 -4.22 -2.35
CA ASP A 3 6.89 -5.44 -3.07
C ASP A 3 5.64 -6.26 -3.36
N ASP A 4 5.36 -6.48 -4.65
CA ASP A 4 4.31 -7.41 -5.12
C ASP A 4 4.76 -8.88 -5.00
N GLY A 5 6.01 -9.16 -4.67
CA GLY A 5 6.54 -10.51 -4.61
C GLY A 5 7.77 -10.64 -3.74
N ASP A 6 7.59 -10.86 -2.44
CA ASP A 6 8.62 -11.54 -1.65
C ASP A 6 8.01 -12.49 -0.60
N ALA A 7 8.31 -13.77 -0.75
CA ALA A 7 7.65 -14.89 -0.11
C ALA A 7 8.12 -15.18 1.34
N ARG A 8 8.60 -14.19 2.10
CA ARG A 8 9.10 -14.43 3.48
C ARG A 8 8.75 -13.42 4.56
N GLY A 9 8.07 -12.33 4.24
CA GLY A 9 7.57 -11.38 5.23
C GLY A 9 6.12 -11.08 4.93
N THR A 10 5.18 -11.81 5.54
CA THR A 10 3.76 -11.56 5.35
C THR A 10 3.51 -10.07 5.64
N PRO A 11 3.10 -9.25 4.65
CA PRO A 11 2.81 -7.84 4.91
C PRO A 11 1.77 -7.78 6.02
N PRO A 12 1.86 -6.83 6.96
CA PRO A 12 0.93 -6.73 8.07
C PRO A 12 -0.46 -6.45 7.50
N ARG A 13 -1.23 -7.51 7.23
CA ARG A 13 -2.57 -7.38 6.70
C ARG A 13 -3.45 -6.84 7.83
N PRO A 14 -4.10 -5.68 7.62
CA PRO A 14 -5.08 -5.20 8.59
C PRO A 14 -6.10 -6.30 8.87
N ARG A 15 -6.34 -6.57 10.15
CA ARG A 15 -7.29 -7.60 10.58
C ARG A 15 -8.72 -7.07 10.44
N TRP A 16 -9.20 -6.91 9.21
CA TRP A 16 -10.54 -6.41 8.87
C TRP A 16 -11.63 -7.23 9.54
N GLY A 17 -11.46 -8.54 9.64
CA GLY A 17 -12.43 -9.41 10.33
C GLY A 17 -12.67 -9.01 11.79
N TRP A 18 -11.65 -8.53 12.50
CA TRP A 18 -11.81 -8.04 13.88
C TRP A 18 -12.64 -6.76 13.94
N LEU A 19 -12.46 -5.85 12.97
CA LEU A 19 -13.28 -4.64 12.87
C LEU A 19 -14.75 -5.01 12.63
N SER A 20 -15.01 -5.90 11.66
CA SER A 20 -16.37 -6.38 11.36
C SER A 20 -17.03 -7.04 12.58
N VAL A 21 -16.30 -7.88 13.32
CA VAL A 21 -16.79 -8.53 14.54
C VAL A 21 -17.09 -7.51 15.63
N LEU A 22 -16.20 -6.54 15.86
CA LEU A 22 -16.42 -5.49 16.87
C LEU A 22 -17.64 -4.61 16.53
N THR A 23 -17.80 -4.24 15.26
CA THR A 23 -18.97 -3.47 14.81
C THR A 23 -20.25 -4.28 14.94
N ALA A 24 -20.25 -5.54 14.50
CA ALA A 24 -21.41 -6.41 14.63
C ALA A 24 -21.78 -6.63 16.11
N LEU A 25 -20.78 -6.78 16.98
CA LEU A 25 -20.99 -6.93 18.42
C LEU A 25 -21.60 -5.67 19.04
N GLY A 26 -21.13 -4.48 18.66
CA GLY A 26 -21.70 -3.21 19.13
C GLY A 26 -23.16 -3.04 18.71
N ILE A 27 -23.49 -3.38 17.46
CA ILE A 27 -24.87 -3.35 16.94
C ILE A 27 -25.75 -4.37 17.69
N ALA A 28 -25.27 -5.60 17.86
CA ALA A 28 -25.99 -6.64 18.57
C ALA A 28 -26.25 -6.28 20.04
N ALA A 29 -25.25 -5.68 20.70
CA ALA A 29 -25.39 -5.20 22.07
C ALA A 29 -26.45 -4.09 22.17
N LEU A 30 -26.43 -3.09 21.28
CA LEU A 30 -27.46 -2.04 21.26
C LEU A 30 -28.87 -2.61 21.01
N ALA A 31 -29.01 -3.54 20.06
CA ALA A 31 -30.28 -4.21 19.81
C ALA A 31 -30.77 -4.99 21.04
N ALA A 32 -29.87 -5.64 21.79
CA ALA A 32 -30.21 -6.30 23.04
C ALA A 32 -30.69 -5.29 24.09
N VAL A 33 -30.02 -4.15 24.26
CA VAL A 33 -30.46 -3.10 25.20
C VAL A 33 -31.87 -2.61 24.88
N ASP A 34 -32.15 -2.36 23.60
CA ASP A 34 -33.46 -1.91 23.14
C ASP A 34 -34.58 -2.94 23.41
N LEU A 35 -34.29 -4.22 23.21
CA LEU A 35 -35.26 -5.31 23.42
C LEU A 35 -35.47 -5.69 24.89
N LEU A 36 -34.42 -5.63 25.71
CA LEU A 36 -34.42 -6.15 27.08
C LEU A 36 -34.73 -5.08 28.13
N VAL A 37 -34.49 -3.80 27.84
CA VAL A 37 -34.60 -2.72 28.84
C VAL A 37 -35.77 -1.79 28.51
N THR A 38 -36.88 -2.03 29.20
CA THR A 38 -38.11 -1.21 29.07
C THR A 38 -38.04 0.11 29.85
N ALA A 39 -37.21 0.19 30.88
CA ALA A 39 -37.04 1.38 31.70
C ALA A 39 -36.11 2.41 31.04
N ARG A 40 -36.61 3.64 30.84
CA ARG A 40 -35.95 4.67 30.02
C ARG A 40 -34.58 5.13 30.57
N ALA A 41 -34.47 5.33 31.87
CA ALA A 41 -33.22 5.79 32.50
C ALA A 41 -32.06 4.76 32.42
N PRO A 42 -32.22 3.50 32.85
CA PRO A 42 -31.15 2.51 32.74
C PRO A 42 -30.82 2.16 31.28
N ARG A 43 -31.81 2.25 30.39
CA ARG A 43 -31.62 2.04 28.95
C ARG A 43 -30.63 3.05 28.35
N VAL A 44 -30.84 4.34 28.60
CA VAL A 44 -29.94 5.40 28.08
C VAL A 44 -28.51 5.23 28.61
N VAL A 45 -28.36 4.88 29.89
CA VAL A 45 -27.04 4.64 30.48
C VAL A 45 -26.34 3.45 29.79
N LEU A 46 -27.06 2.35 29.55
CA LEU A 46 -26.52 1.18 28.85
C LEU A 46 -26.17 1.49 27.39
N GLU A 47 -27.04 2.19 26.66
CA GLU A 47 -26.79 2.60 25.27
C GLU A 47 -25.52 3.45 25.19
N CYS A 48 -25.38 4.46 26.05
CA CYS A 48 -24.17 5.28 26.15
C CYS A 48 -22.92 4.45 26.46
N ALA A 49 -23.02 3.51 27.40
CA ALA A 49 -21.91 2.63 27.75
C ALA A 49 -21.49 1.72 26.58
N VAL A 50 -22.46 1.13 25.86
CA VAL A 50 -22.20 0.29 24.69
C VAL A 50 -21.54 1.09 23.57
N VAL A 51 -22.03 2.30 23.29
CA VAL A 51 -21.42 3.20 22.30
C VAL A 51 -19.98 3.55 22.70
N ALA A 52 -19.75 3.95 23.95
CA ALA A 52 -18.42 4.30 24.44
C ALA A 52 -17.43 3.12 24.35
N LEU A 53 -17.87 1.92 24.74
CA LEU A 53 -17.06 0.69 24.65
C LEU A 53 -16.76 0.30 23.20
N THR A 54 -17.76 0.38 22.32
CA THR A 54 -17.59 0.08 20.89
C THR A 54 -16.60 1.06 20.26
N TYR A 55 -16.73 2.35 20.56
CA TYR A 55 -15.82 3.38 20.08
C TYR A 55 -14.39 3.18 20.59
N ALA A 56 -14.23 2.89 21.89
CA ALA A 56 -12.92 2.62 22.47
C ALA A 56 -12.25 1.38 21.87
N ALA A 57 -13.03 0.32 21.58
CA ALA A 57 -12.54 -0.88 20.93
C ALA A 57 -12.09 -0.61 19.49
N LEU A 58 -12.89 0.15 18.71
CA LEU A 58 -12.52 0.57 17.35
C LEU A 58 -11.28 1.46 17.34
N ALA A 59 -11.19 2.43 18.27
CA ALA A 59 -10.02 3.28 18.43
C ALA A 59 -8.78 2.48 18.84
N GLY A 60 -8.94 1.49 19.74
CA GLY A 60 -7.89 0.55 20.13
C GLY A 60 -7.40 -0.31 18.97
N TRP A 61 -8.32 -0.84 18.16
CA TRP A 61 -8.00 -1.57 16.93
C TRP A 61 -7.25 -0.68 15.94
N ALA A 62 -7.75 0.53 15.68
CA ALA A 62 -7.13 1.48 14.77
C ALA A 62 -5.71 1.84 15.22
N ARG A 63 -5.50 2.12 16.52
CA ARG A 63 -4.17 2.38 17.08
C ARG A 63 -3.20 1.21 16.88
N ARG A 64 -3.66 -0.02 17.10
CA ARG A 64 -2.83 -1.24 16.90
C ARG A 64 -2.54 -1.53 15.43
N GLN A 65 -3.41 -1.11 14.53
CA GLN A 65 -3.29 -1.33 13.09
C GLN A 65 -2.73 -0.10 12.34
N ARG A 66 -2.34 0.98 13.05
CA ARG A 66 -1.87 2.22 12.42
C ARG A 66 -0.73 2.00 11.43
N VAL A 67 0.26 1.17 11.77
CA VAL A 67 1.41 0.90 10.90
C VAL A 67 0.97 0.19 9.60
N ALA A 68 0.02 -0.74 9.70
CA ALA A 68 -0.53 -1.44 8.54
C ALA A 68 -1.39 -0.51 7.66
N LEU A 69 -2.16 0.38 8.28
CA LEU A 69 -2.98 1.37 7.58
C LEU A 69 -2.14 2.46 6.91
N ASP A 70 -1.09 2.92 7.57
CA ASP A 70 -0.14 3.91 7.05
C ASP A 70 0.65 3.33 5.87
N GLN A 71 1.03 2.05 5.94
CA GLN A 71 1.64 1.34 4.81
C GLN A 71 0.67 1.16 3.63
N LEU A 72 -0.62 0.92 3.90
CA LEU A 72 -1.66 0.85 2.86
C LEU A 72 -1.92 2.22 2.21
N ASP A 73 -2.00 3.29 3.01
CA ASP A 73 -2.19 4.66 2.52
C ASP A 73 -0.97 5.12 1.70
N TRP A 74 0.23 4.77 2.18
CA TRP A 74 1.45 4.95 1.43
C TRP A 74 1.45 4.17 0.11
N CYS A 75 1.04 2.90 0.07
CA CYS A 75 0.97 2.17 -1.21
C CYS A 75 -0.15 2.65 -2.14
N ALA A 76 -1.27 3.13 -1.59
CA ALA A 76 -2.34 3.73 -2.38
C ALA A 76 -1.95 5.10 -2.95
N GLY A 77 -1.15 5.87 -2.21
CA GLY A 77 -0.65 7.19 -2.60
C GLY A 77 0.70 7.19 -3.33
N ALA A 78 1.52 6.14 -3.19
CA ALA A 78 2.87 6.12 -3.74
C ALA A 78 2.93 5.58 -5.17
N TRP A 79 2.93 6.58 -6.05
CA TRP A 79 3.72 6.71 -7.27
C TRP A 79 3.10 6.25 -8.59
N PRO A 80 2.96 7.18 -9.57
CA PRO A 80 3.02 6.82 -10.98
C PRO A 80 4.31 6.01 -11.19
N ARG A 81 4.20 4.84 -11.82
CA ARG A 81 5.31 3.94 -12.12
C ARG A 81 6.49 4.71 -12.72
N VAL A 82 7.51 5.04 -11.91
CA VAL A 82 8.72 5.68 -12.41
C VAL A 82 9.54 4.62 -13.13
N THR A 83 9.37 4.58 -14.45
CA THR A 83 10.17 3.75 -15.34
C THR A 83 11.52 4.42 -15.52
N VAL A 84 12.51 3.97 -14.77
CA VAL A 84 13.90 4.37 -15.01
C VAL A 84 14.40 3.63 -16.26
N ARG A 85 14.52 4.34 -17.38
CA ARG A 85 15.23 3.82 -18.55
C ARG A 85 16.70 4.18 -18.41
N GLN A 86 17.55 3.20 -18.15
CA GLN A 86 19.00 3.41 -18.29
C GLN A 86 19.31 3.69 -19.76
N VAL A 87 19.77 4.91 -20.03
CA VAL A 87 20.36 5.26 -21.33
C VAL A 87 21.85 5.05 -21.18
N ALA A 88 22.38 4.00 -21.80
CA ALA A 88 23.82 3.79 -21.88
C ALA A 88 24.44 5.00 -22.60
N SER A 89 25.29 5.75 -21.91
CA SER A 89 26.11 6.79 -22.52
C SER A 89 27.15 6.10 -23.41
N ARG A 90 26.97 6.22 -24.73
CA ARG A 90 27.97 5.77 -25.69
C ARG A 90 29.15 6.75 -25.62
N PRO A 91 30.41 6.30 -25.48
CA PRO A 91 31.57 7.18 -25.56
C PRO A 91 31.53 7.96 -26.87
N ALA A 92 31.74 9.28 -26.80
CA ALA A 92 31.85 10.10 -28.00
C ALA A 92 32.94 9.49 -28.89
N PRO A 93 32.67 9.26 -30.20
CA PRO A 93 33.71 8.81 -31.12
C PRO A 93 34.89 9.77 -31.04
N PRO A 94 36.14 9.27 -30.97
CA PRO A 94 37.31 10.14 -31.01
C PRO A 94 37.19 11.04 -32.24
N ALA A 95 37.35 12.35 -32.04
CA ALA A 95 37.30 13.32 -33.12
C ALA A 95 38.21 12.83 -34.25
N ALA A 96 37.62 12.65 -35.44
CA ALA A 96 38.38 12.28 -36.62
C ALA A 96 39.50 13.31 -36.79
N VAL A 97 40.74 12.87 -36.61
CA VAL A 97 41.90 13.67 -36.97
C VAL A 97 41.78 13.94 -38.47
N PRO A 98 41.68 15.20 -38.93
CA PRO A 98 41.59 15.49 -40.34
C PRO A 98 42.91 15.06 -41.00
N GLY A 99 42.90 13.93 -41.72
CA GLY A 99 44.08 13.49 -42.48
C GLY A 99 44.21 12.00 -42.76
N THR A 100 43.49 11.12 -42.08
CA THR A 100 43.60 9.66 -42.35
C THR A 100 42.42 9.16 -43.17
N ALA A 101 42.49 9.40 -44.48
CA ALA A 101 41.61 8.71 -45.42
C ALA A 101 41.93 7.20 -45.41
N PRO A 102 40.95 6.31 -45.28
CA PRO A 102 41.19 4.88 -45.48
C PRO A 102 41.53 4.66 -46.97
N ARG A 103 42.71 4.08 -47.24
CA ARG A 103 43.06 3.60 -48.58
C ARG A 103 42.07 2.53 -48.98
N SER A 104 41.32 2.81 -50.04
CA SER A 104 40.47 1.83 -50.71
C SER A 104 41.34 0.63 -51.16
N PRO A 105 40.97 -0.62 -50.84
CA PRO A 105 41.68 -1.77 -51.39
C PRO A 105 41.37 -1.89 -52.87
N SER A 106 42.39 -1.72 -53.70
CA SER A 106 42.36 -2.01 -55.13
C SER A 106 42.08 -3.50 -55.33
N VAL A 107 40.93 -3.83 -55.92
CA VAL A 107 40.63 -5.21 -56.36
C VAL A 107 41.34 -5.43 -57.71
N PRO A 108 42.20 -6.45 -57.85
CA PRO A 108 42.81 -6.75 -59.14
C PRO A 108 41.79 -7.42 -60.07
N ALA A 109 41.65 -6.89 -61.29
CA ALA A 109 40.90 -7.54 -62.35
C ALA A 109 41.71 -8.75 -62.88
N LEU A 110 41.13 -9.94 -62.79
CA LEU A 110 41.60 -11.16 -63.43
C LEU A 110 41.04 -11.22 -64.86
N HIS A 111 41.97 -11.36 -65.82
CA HIS A 111 41.87 -11.78 -67.22
C HIS A 111 40.81 -11.16 -68.14
#